data_AF-A0A7T7HCL9-F1
#
_entry.id   AF-A0A7T7HCL9-F1
#
_cell.length_a   1.000
_cell.length_b   1.000
_cell.length_c   1.000
_cell.angle_alpha   90.00
_cell.angle_beta   90.00
_cell.angle_gamma   90.00
#
_symmetry.space_group_name_H-M   'P 1'
#
loop_
_entity.id
_entity.type
_entity.pdbx_description
1 polymer ?
#
loop_
_entity_poly.entity_id
_entity_poly.type
_entity_poly.pdbx_seq_one_letter_code
_entity_poly.pdbx_strand_id
1 'polypeptide(L)'
;MDNLKHLESNPNFFLHLQTADYDFFCDTNESDENASVKMYDKAGKLLSDNYFASSELNDILTDRREEIIFSSKEMQYCMDQIERLI
;
A
#
# COMPACT_ATOMS: atom_id res chain seq x y z
N MET A 1 -10.50 12.06 1.51
CA MET A 1 -9.07 12.32 1.31
C MET A 1 -8.41 12.98 2.53
N ASP A 2 -9.16 13.62 3.43
CA ASP A 2 -8.61 14.43 4.55
C ASP A 2 -7.81 13.72 5.65
N ASN A 3 -7.48 12.42 5.54
CA ASN A 3 -6.75 11.67 6.57
C ASN A 3 -5.58 10.82 6.03
N LEU A 4 -5.17 11.01 4.78
CA LEU A 4 -4.02 10.28 4.25
C LEU A 4 -2.72 11.01 4.62
N LYS A 5 -1.77 10.27 5.17
CA LYS A 5 -0.42 10.79 5.43
C LYS A 5 0.37 10.76 4.12
N HIS A 6 0.81 11.93 3.68
CA HIS A 6 1.74 12.03 2.55
C HIS A 6 3.14 11.59 2.96
N LEU A 7 3.85 11.01 2.01
CA LEU A 7 5.29 10.87 2.12
C LEU A 7 5.94 12.24 1.85
N GLU A 8 6.61 12.83 2.83
CA GLU A 8 7.16 14.19 2.72
C GLU A 8 8.11 14.37 1.52
N SER A 9 8.88 13.33 1.17
CA SER A 9 9.79 13.36 0.04
C SER A 9 9.11 13.17 -1.33
N ASN A 10 7.86 12.70 -1.36
CA ASN A 10 7.11 12.53 -2.60
C ASN A 10 5.60 12.68 -2.31
N PRO A 11 5.03 13.89 -2.48
CA PRO A 11 3.67 14.20 -2.02
C PRO A 11 2.58 13.47 -2.81
N ASN A 12 2.88 12.87 -3.96
CA ASN A 12 1.92 12.05 -4.70
C ASN A 12 1.69 10.68 -4.04
N PHE A 13 2.58 10.26 -3.14
CA PHE A 13 2.50 8.99 -2.43
C PHE A 13 1.77 9.16 -1.10
N PHE A 14 0.68 8.42 -0.94
CA PHE A 14 -0.17 8.43 0.24
C PHE A 14 -0.11 7.09 0.96
N LEU A 15 -0.15 7.12 2.29
CA LEU A 15 -0.21 5.90 3.09
C LEU A 15 -1.53 5.16 2.86
N HIS A 16 -1.48 4.02 2.16
CA HIS A 16 -2.66 3.26 1.76
C HIS A 16 -2.88 1.99 2.59
N LEU A 17 -1.82 1.40 3.14
CA LEU A 17 -1.91 0.19 3.97
C LEU A 17 -0.81 0.17 5.02
N GLN A 18 -1.12 -0.34 6.22
CA GLN A 18 -0.14 -0.61 7.28
C GLN A 18 -0.33 -2.01 7.85
N THR A 19 0.79 -2.68 8.09
CA THR A 19 0.88 -3.88 8.93
C THR A 19 1.72 -3.58 10.17
N ALA A 20 1.95 -4.61 11.00
CA ALA A 20 2.87 -4.50 12.13
C ALA A 20 4.32 -4.20 11.67
N ASP A 21 4.69 -4.67 10.48
CA ASP A 21 6.07 -4.61 9.99
C ASP A 21 6.27 -3.52 8.94
N TYR A 22 5.23 -3.20 8.16
CA TYR A 22 5.36 -2.42 6.94
C TYR A 22 4.37 -1.27 6.82
N ASP A 23 4.82 -0.20 6.16
CA ASP A 23 4.00 0.91 5.69
C ASP A 23 4.05 0.98 4.16
N PHE A 24 2.89 0.86 3.52
CA PHE A 24 2.75 0.94 2.07
C PHE A 24 2.18 2.29 1.65
N PHE A 25 2.98 3.02 0.90
CA PHE A 25 2.56 4.25 0.26
C PHE A 25 2.32 4.00 -1.22
N CYS A 26 1.16 4.40 -1.72
CA CYS A 26 0.83 4.26 -3.14
C CYS A 26 0.64 5.63 -3.80
N ASP A 27 1.10 5.75 -5.04
CA ASP A 27 0.79 6.86 -5.93
C ASP A 27 -0.38 6.46 -6.84
N THR A 28 -1.55 7.01 -6.58
CA THR A 28 -2.76 6.72 -7.35
C THR A 28 -2.77 7.39 -8.74
N ASN A 29 -1.80 8.26 -9.03
CA ASN A 29 -1.66 8.91 -10.34
C ASN A 29 -0.63 8.20 -11.24
N GLU A 30 0.14 7.27 -10.70
CA GLU A 30 1.10 6.47 -11.47
C GLU A 30 0.35 5.33 -12.18
N SER A 31 0.64 5.15 -13.48
CA SER A 31 0.01 4.13 -14.32
C SER A 31 0.82 2.82 -14.36
N ASP A 32 2.08 2.85 -13.93
CA ASP A 32 2.89 1.65 -13.73
C ASP A 32 2.70 1.09 -12.32
N GLU A 33 1.99 -0.04 -12.21
CA GLU A 33 1.72 -0.75 -10.96
C GLU A 33 2.97 -1.11 -10.14
N ASN A 34 4.14 -1.24 -10.79
CA ASN A 34 5.38 -1.57 -10.10
C ASN A 34 6.08 -0.34 -9.54
N ALA A 35 5.88 0.82 -10.16
CA ALA A 35 6.44 2.10 -9.71
C ALA A 35 5.51 2.83 -8.74
N SER A 36 4.24 2.43 -8.69
CA SER A 36 3.21 3.10 -7.89
C SER A 36 3.25 2.74 -6.40
N VAL A 37 4.02 1.74 -5.97
CA VAL A 37 4.05 1.27 -4.57
C VAL A 37 5.42 1.45 -3.95
N LYS A 38 5.46 2.05 -2.75
CA LYS A 38 6.64 2.12 -1.90
C LYS A 38 6.38 1.45 -0.56
N MET A 39 7.30 0.61 -0.14
CA MET A 39 7.26 -0.16 1.08
C MET A 39 8.36 0.31 2.03
N TYR A 40 7.95 0.68 3.23
CA TYR A 40 8.83 1.14 4.29
C TYR A 40 8.73 0.22 5.51
N ASP A 41 9.81 0.14 6.27
CA ASP A 41 9.72 -0.41 7.63
C ASP A 41 9.09 0.62 8.59
N LYS A 42 8.78 0.18 9.81
CA LYS A 42 8.22 1.06 10.86
C LYS A 42 9.18 2.14 11.34
N ALA A 43 10.48 2.06 11.03
CA ALA A 43 11.45 3.11 11.31
C ALA A 43 11.50 4.18 10.19
N GLY A 44 10.73 4.00 9.11
CA GLY A 44 10.67 4.92 7.97
C GLY A 44 11.79 4.70 6.94
N LYS A 45 12.51 3.57 6.99
CA LYS A 45 13.50 3.22 5.98
C LYS A 45 12.79 2.59 4.78
N LEU A 46 13.13 3.08 3.58
CA LEU A 46 12.66 2.46 2.34
C LEU A 46 13.23 1.05 2.21
N LEU A 47 12.35 0.06 2.09
CA LEU A 47 12.70 -1.33 1.86
C LEU A 47 12.65 -1.68 0.37
N SER A 48 11.61 -1.21 -0.33
CA SER A 48 11.40 -1.47 -1.76
C SER A 48 10.46 -0.44 -2.40
N ASP A 49 10.68 -0.14 -3.68
CA ASP A 49 9.88 0.76 -4.52
C ASP A 49 9.71 0.21 -5.96
N ASN A 50 9.62 -1.12 -6.08
CA ASN A 50 9.53 -1.84 -7.35
C ASN A 50 8.56 -3.02 -7.25
N TYR A 51 8.65 -3.98 -8.19
CA TYR A 51 7.86 -5.22 -8.20
C TYR A 51 7.79 -5.96 -6.85
N PHE A 52 8.84 -5.96 -6.03
CA PHE A 52 8.79 -6.61 -4.72
C PHE A 52 7.83 -5.91 -3.75
N ALA A 53 7.72 -4.58 -3.82
CA ALA A 53 6.78 -3.82 -2.99
C ALA A 53 5.33 -4.08 -3.44
N SER A 54 5.08 -4.12 -4.75
CA SER A 54 3.74 -4.41 -5.28
C SER A 54 3.34 -5.88 -5.06
N SER A 55 4.26 -6.83 -5.19
CA SER A 55 4.02 -8.24 -4.89
C SER A 55 3.67 -8.45 -3.42
N GLU A 56 4.46 -7.90 -2.48
CA GLU A 56 4.19 -8.04 -1.04
C GLU A 56 2.84 -7.43 -0.67
N LEU A 57 2.51 -6.26 -1.24
CA LEU A 57 1.20 -5.64 -1.06
C LEU A 57 0.08 -6.57 -1.53
N ASN A 58 0.20 -7.16 -2.72
CA ASN A 58 -0.81 -8.08 -3.26
C ASN A 58 -0.95 -9.34 -2.40
N ASP A 59 0.16 -9.92 -1.92
CA ASP A 59 0.14 -11.10 -1.05
C ASP A 59 -0.59 -10.78 0.28
N ILE A 60 -0.39 -9.58 0.84
CA ILE A 60 -1.13 -9.13 2.03
C ILE A 60 -2.62 -8.96 1.72
N LEU A 61 -2.96 -8.37 0.57
CA LEU A 61 -4.35 -8.13 0.16
C LEU A 61 -5.11 -9.40 -0.24
N THR A 62 -4.42 -10.52 -0.50
CA THR A 62 -5.05 -11.76 -0.97
C THR A 62 -5.00 -12.85 0.10
N ASP A 63 -3.82 -13.12 0.65
CA ASP A 63 -3.57 -14.30 1.48
C ASP A 63 -3.32 -13.97 2.96
N ARG A 64 -2.96 -12.71 3.29
CA ARG A 64 -2.56 -12.31 4.66
C ARG A 64 -3.29 -11.07 5.18
N ARG A 65 -4.59 -10.95 4.88
CA ARG A 65 -5.40 -9.76 5.23
C ARG A 65 -5.49 -9.49 6.73
N GLU A 66 -5.33 -10.52 7.55
CA GLU A 66 -5.30 -10.42 9.00
C GLU A 66 -4.11 -9.62 9.54
N GLU A 67 -3.07 -9.40 8.73
CA GLU A 67 -1.92 -8.55 9.07
C GLU A 67 -2.23 -7.05 8.96
N ILE A 68 -3.36 -6.68 8.33
CA ILE A 68 -3.72 -5.29 8.04
C ILE A 68 -4.22 -4.60 9.32
N ILE A 69 -3.46 -3.61 9.79
CA ILE A 69 -3.82 -2.75 10.92
C ILE A 69 -4.58 -1.50 10.43
N PHE A 70 -4.24 -1.02 9.24
CA PHE A 70 -4.87 0.12 8.61
C PHE A 70 -4.94 -0.07 7.09
N SER A 71 -6.03 0.38 6.51
CA SER A 71 -6.21 0.51 5.05
C SER A 71 -6.98 1.79 4.74
N SER A 72 -6.62 2.45 3.64
CA SER A 72 -7.42 3.58 3.15
C SER A 72 -8.75 3.11 2.55
N LYS A 73 -9.68 4.05 2.30
CA LYS A 73 -10.96 3.73 1.64
C LYS A 73 -10.77 3.19 0.22
N GLU A 74 -9.82 3.76 -0.50
CA GLU A 74 -9.45 3.33 -1.84
C GLU A 74 -8.89 1.90 -1.80
N MET A 75 -8.04 1.60 -0.81
CA MET A 75 -7.51 0.25 -0.64
C MET A 75 -8.61 -0.76 -0.23
N GLN A 76 -9.54 -0.35 0.64
CA GLN A 76 -10.71 -1.16 1.00
C GLN A 76 -11.59 -1.46 -0.21
N TYR A 77 -11.83 -0.48 -1.07
CA TYR A 77 -12.56 -0.70 -2.31
C TYR A 77 -11.88 -1.76 -3.20
N CYS A 78 -10.55 -1.70 -3.34
CA CYS A 78 -9.78 -2.72 -4.06
C CYS A 78 -9.93 -4.11 -3.42
N MET A 79 -9.81 -4.21 -2.08
CA MET A 79 -9.99 -5.46 -1.35
C MET A 79 -11.38 -6.08 -1.59
N ASP A 80 -12.43 -5.26 -1.58
CA ASP A 80 -13.81 -5.68 -1.84
C ASP A 80 -14.01 -6.17 -3.28
N GLN A 81 -13.29 -5.59 -4.26
CA GLN A 81 -13.35 -6.07 -5.64
C GLN A 81 -12.66 -7.43 -5.79
N ILE A 82 -11.53 -7.63 -5.11
CA ILE A 82 -10.81 -8.91 -5.12
C ILE A 82 -11.69 -10.03 -4.56
N GLU A 83 -12.39 -9.81 -3.43
CA GLU A 83 -13.30 -10.81 -2.84
C GLU A 83 -14.44 -11.23 -3.77
N ARG A 84 -14.88 -10.35 -4.66
CA ARG A 84 -15.98 -10.66 -5.60
C ARG A 84 -15.53 -11.56 -6.77
N LEU A 85 -14.23 -11.75 -6.94
CA LEU A 85 -13.63 -12.53 -8.03
C LEU A 85 -13.23 -13.95 -7.61
N ILE A 86 -13.28 -14.26 -6.31
CA ILE A 86 -12.94 -15.56 -5.70
C ILE A 86 -14.21 -16.24 -5.19
#